data_AF-A0A810QB02-F1
#
_entry.id   AF-A0A810QB02-F1
#
_cell.length_a   1.000
_cell.length_b   1.000
_cell.length_c   1.000
_cell.angle_alpha   90.00
_cell.angle_beta   90.00
_cell.angle_gamma   90.00
#
_symmetry.space_group_name_H-M   'P 1'
#
loop_
_entity.id
_entity.type
_entity.pdbx_description
1 polymer ?
#
loop_
_entity_poly.entity_id
_entity_poly.type
_entity_poly.pdbx_seq_one_letter_code
_entity_poly.pdbx_strand_id
1 'polypeptide(L)'
;MRRNKGLFTGMMLFGAGLAVLSLLLGDRVENAVGGMLMGVGSGLFAMGLANLLRLHRAEKNPRQMKQEEIEANDERNVAIRRRAQAVAGEVLQWSVMAAAWISIGFGAPLWVTLTAVGVFIAKSVLELCLMVRYQREM
;
A
#
# COMPACT_ATOMS: atom_id res chain seq x y z
N MET A 1 5.84 20.16 14.00
CA MET A 1 6.29 18.75 14.04
C MET A 1 5.67 17.93 15.19
N ARG A 2 5.60 18.43 16.44
CA ARG A 2 5.01 17.67 17.59
C ARG A 2 3.55 17.22 17.41
N ARG A 3 2.68 18.02 16.79
CA ARG A 3 1.27 17.66 16.55
C ARG A 3 1.11 16.47 15.58
N ASN A 4 1.98 16.38 14.57
CA ASN A 4 1.94 15.27 13.60
C ASN A 4 2.51 13.98 14.21
N LYS A 5 3.50 14.08 15.10
CA LYS A 5 4.00 12.92 15.86
C LYS A 5 2.90 12.24 16.65
N GLY A 6 2.15 13.01 17.46
CA GLY A 6 1.08 12.46 18.28
C GLY A 6 0.00 11.75 17.45
N LEU A 7 -0.36 12.31 16.28
CA LEU A 7 -1.33 11.69 15.38
C LEU A 7 -0.81 10.37 14.78
N PHE A 8 0.44 10.32 14.31
CA PHE A 8 1.01 9.08 13.75
C PHE A 8 1.27 8.02 14.82
N THR A 9 1.68 8.42 16.03
CA THR A 9 1.79 7.51 17.18
C THR A 9 0.42 6.95 17.58
N GLY A 10 -0.63 7.79 17.56
CA GLY A 10 -2.00 7.35 17.80
C GLY A 10 -2.48 6.34 16.76
N MET A 11 -2.26 6.61 15.47
CA MET A 11 -2.54 5.67 14.38
C MET A 11 -1.80 4.34 14.55
N MET A 12 -0.51 4.39 14.91
CA MET A 12 0.30 3.20 15.13
C MET A 12 -0.24 2.36 16.29
N LEU A 13 -0.53 2.98 17.43
CA LEU A 13 -1.08 2.30 18.61
C LEU A 13 -2.47 1.74 18.34
N PHE A 14 -3.32 2.47 17.61
CA PHE A 14 -4.64 1.99 17.22
C PHE A 14 -4.55 0.80 16.26
N GLY A 15 -3.64 0.85 15.27
CA GLY A 15 -3.37 -0.28 14.37
C GLY A 15 -2.85 -1.51 15.11
N ALA A 16 -1.90 -1.33 16.04
CA ALA A 16 -1.42 -2.42 16.91
C ALA A 16 -2.55 -2.99 17.78
N GLY A 17 -3.39 -2.12 18.34
CA GLY A 17 -4.56 -2.52 19.14
C GLY A 17 -5.51 -3.39 18.35
N LEU A 18 -5.85 -3.01 17.11
CA LEU A 18 -6.70 -3.81 16.22
C LEU A 18 -6.07 -5.16 15.84
N ALA A 19 -4.76 -5.18 15.57
CA ALA A 19 -4.05 -6.41 15.24
C ALA A 19 -4.01 -7.38 16.44
N VAL A 20 -3.71 -6.87 17.65
CA VAL A 20 -3.73 -7.67 18.89
C VAL A 20 -5.14 -8.15 19.21
N LEU A 21 -6.15 -7.28 19.04
CA LEU A 21 -7.55 -7.62 19.22
C LEU A 21 -7.97 -8.76 18.27
N SER A 22 -7.52 -8.72 17.02
CA SER A 22 -7.75 -9.82 16.07
C SER A 22 -7.17 -11.15 16.54
N LEU A 23 -5.99 -11.15 17.17
CA LEU A 23 -5.36 -12.37 17.68
C LEU A 23 -6.10 -12.90 18.93
N LEU A 24 -6.58 -12.01 19.79
CA LEU A 24 -7.32 -12.36 21.00
C LEU A 24 -8.75 -12.86 20.73
N LEU A 25 -9.38 -12.36 19.67
CA LEU A 25 -10.73 -12.79 19.26
C LEU A 25 -10.72 -13.99 18.31
N GLY A 26 -9.55 -14.59 18.03
CA GLY A 26 -9.35 -15.62 17.01
C GLY A 26 -10.34 -16.80 17.08
N ASP A 27 -10.67 -17.30 18.26
CA ASP A 27 -11.66 -18.40 18.41
C ASP A 27 -13.12 -17.92 18.55
N ARG A 28 -13.37 -16.62 18.69
CA ARG A 28 -14.69 -16.05 19.02
C ARG A 28 -15.38 -15.36 17.87
N VAL A 29 -14.66 -15.08 16.78
CA VAL A 29 -15.16 -14.31 15.64
C VAL A 29 -14.91 -15.09 14.36
N GLU A 30 -15.81 -14.92 13.39
CA GLU A 30 -15.67 -15.49 12.06
C GLU A 30 -14.30 -15.14 11.44
N ASN A 31 -13.61 -16.15 10.92
CA ASN A 31 -12.23 -16.03 10.43
C ASN A 31 -12.03 -14.89 9.40
N ALA A 32 -13.07 -14.55 8.64
CA ALA A 32 -13.07 -13.44 7.70
C ALA A 32 -12.93 -12.07 8.40
N VAL A 33 -13.65 -11.86 9.51
CA VAL A 33 -13.64 -10.61 10.26
C VAL A 33 -12.33 -10.45 11.03
N GLY A 34 -11.81 -11.54 11.61
CA GLY A 34 -10.46 -11.57 12.18
C GLY A 34 -9.39 -11.21 11.14
N GLY A 35 -9.43 -11.85 9.96
CA GLY A 35 -8.51 -11.53 8.86
C GLY A 35 -8.57 -10.05 8.43
N MET A 36 -9.76 -9.46 8.33
CA MET A 36 -9.93 -8.03 8.02
C MET A 36 -9.37 -7.13 9.12
N LEU A 37 -9.64 -7.42 10.40
CA LEU A 37 -9.11 -6.66 11.54
C LEU A 37 -7.58 -6.70 11.58
N MET A 38 -6.99 -7.87 11.34
CA MET A 38 -5.54 -8.02 11.26
C MET A 38 -4.94 -7.26 10.07
N GLY A 39 -5.58 -7.33 8.90
CA GLY A 39 -5.15 -6.60 7.70
C GLY A 39 -5.18 -5.09 7.89
N VAL A 40 -6.30 -4.55 8.40
CA VAL A 40 -6.45 -3.11 8.66
C VAL A 40 -5.52 -2.66 9.79
N GLY A 41 -5.43 -3.44 10.87
CA GLY A 41 -4.58 -3.13 12.03
C GLY A 41 -3.09 -3.07 11.67
N SER A 42 -2.59 -4.08 10.96
CA SER A 42 -1.21 -4.12 10.48
C SER A 42 -0.91 -3.01 9.47
N GLY A 43 -1.84 -2.69 8.56
CA GLY A 43 -1.71 -1.58 7.62
C GLY A 43 -1.59 -0.21 8.29
N LEU A 44 -2.48 0.07 9.26
CA LEU A 44 -2.43 1.30 10.05
C LEU A 44 -1.15 1.40 10.89
N PHE A 45 -0.71 0.28 11.47
CA PHE A 45 0.54 0.21 12.22
C PHE A 45 1.75 0.54 11.35
N ALA A 46 1.88 -0.11 10.19
CA ALA A 46 2.99 0.11 9.26
C ALA A 46 3.01 1.56 8.74
N MET A 47 1.84 2.13 8.42
CA MET A 47 1.72 3.52 7.98
C MET A 47 2.12 4.50 9.10
N GLY A 48 1.67 4.27 10.34
CA GLY A 48 2.07 5.06 11.49
C GLY A 48 3.57 5.03 11.73
N LEU A 49 4.17 3.83 11.70
CA LEU A 49 5.60 3.63 11.87
C LEU A 49 6.43 4.31 10.77
N ALA A 50 6.05 4.14 9.50
CA ALA A 50 6.75 4.75 8.36
C ALA A 50 6.76 6.28 8.47
N ASN A 51 5.63 6.88 8.85
CA ASN A 51 5.53 8.34 9.03
C ASN A 51 6.33 8.84 10.24
N LEU A 52 6.39 8.07 11.33
CA LEU A 52 7.24 8.40 12.48
C LEU A 52 8.73 8.34 12.14
N LEU A 53 9.16 7.31 11.40
CA LEU A 53 10.55 7.19 10.92
C LEU A 53 10.91 8.35 9.98
N ARG A 54 10.00 8.71 9.07
CA ARG A 54 10.19 9.88 8.19
C ARG A 54 10.35 11.16 8.99
N LEU A 55 9.52 11.38 10.01
CA LEU A 55 9.58 12.57 10.85
C LEU A 55 10.82 12.59 11.75
N HIS A 56 11.28 11.43 12.22
CA HIS A 56 12.52 11.31 12.97
C HIS A 56 13.75 11.61 12.07
N ARG A 57 13.76 11.10 10.84
CA ARG A 57 14.81 11.40 9.86
C ARG A 57 14.80 12.89 9.48
N ALA A 58 13.62 13.48 9.35
CA ALA A 58 13.43 14.91 9.10
C ALA A 58 14.05 15.80 10.18
N GLU A 59 13.86 15.43 11.45
CA GLU A 59 14.41 16.17 12.58
C GLU A 59 15.92 15.99 12.72
N LYS A 60 16.44 14.79 12.43
CA LYS A 60 17.87 14.48 12.55
C LYS A 60 18.70 15.20 11.48
N ASN A 61 18.24 15.22 10.23
CA ASN A 61 18.99 15.79 9.10
C ASN A 61 18.12 16.71 8.22
N PRO A 62 17.79 17.93 8.67
CA PRO A 62 16.93 18.85 7.92
C PRO A 62 17.55 19.34 6.60
N ARG A 63 18.90 19.36 6.50
CA ARG A 63 19.60 19.73 5.26
C ARG A 63 19.49 18.67 4.17
N GLN A 64 19.65 17.40 4.54
CA GLN A 64 19.50 16.28 3.60
C GLN A 64 18.07 16.21 3.08
N MET A 65 17.07 16.40 3.95
CA MET A 65 15.67 16.33 3.55
C MET A 65 15.27 17.41 2.53
N LYS A 66 15.85 18.61 2.62
CA LYS A 66 15.66 19.68 1.63
C LYS A 66 16.32 19.36 0.29
N GLN A 67 17.50 18.74 0.32
CA GLN A 67 18.19 18.30 -0.91
C GLN A 67 17.42 17.16 -1.59
N GLU A 68 16.96 16.17 -0.82
CA GLU A 68 16.09 15.11 -1.31
C GLU A 68 14.80 15.64 -1.93
N GLU A 69 14.20 16.70 -1.36
CA GLU A 69 12.99 17.31 -1.93
C GLU A 69 13.27 18.03 -3.26
N ILE A 70 14.42 18.68 -3.39
CA ILE A 70 14.84 19.31 -4.65
C ILE A 70 15.12 18.23 -5.70
N GLU A 71 15.88 17.20 -5.35
CA GLU A 71 16.19 16.06 -6.23
C GLU A 71 14.93 15.24 -6.58
N ALA A 72 13.95 15.15 -5.69
CA ALA A 72 12.69 14.44 -5.93
C ALA A 72 11.76 15.16 -6.93
N ASN A 73 11.98 16.47 -7.13
CA ASN A 73 11.23 17.32 -8.05
C ASN A 73 11.99 17.61 -9.36
N ASP A 74 13.25 17.20 -9.48
CA ASP A 74 13.99 17.25 -10.75
C ASP A 74 13.25 16.40 -11.81
N GLU A 75 12.99 17.00 -12.98
CA GLU A 75 12.29 16.37 -14.10
C GLU A 75 12.89 15.01 -14.46
N ARG A 76 14.22 14.89 -14.43
CA ARG A 76 14.90 13.63 -14.74
C ARG A 76 14.57 12.55 -13.73
N ASN A 77 14.60 12.88 -12.44
CA ASN A 77 14.32 11.92 -11.38
C ASN A 77 12.83 11.55 -11.33
N VAL A 78 11.95 12.52 -11.62
CA VAL A 78 10.52 12.29 -11.78
C VAL A 78 10.27 11.32 -12.94
N ALA A 79 10.90 11.51 -14.09
CA ALA A 79 10.77 10.62 -15.24
C ALA A 79 11.26 9.20 -14.93
N ILE A 80 12.41 9.05 -14.29
CA ILE A 80 12.93 7.73 -13.85
C ILE A 80 11.93 7.07 -12.90
N ARG A 81 11.45 7.78 -11.89
CA ARG A 81 10.50 7.25 -10.90
C ARG A 81 9.19 6.83 -11.55
N ARG A 82 8.64 7.63 -12.46
CA ARG A 82 7.41 7.30 -13.19
C ARG A 82 7.59 6.04 -14.04
N ARG A 83 8.72 5.91 -14.74
CA ARG A 83 9.04 4.71 -15.52
C ARG A 83 9.21 3.48 -14.63
N ALA A 84 9.92 3.62 -13.51
CA ALA A 84 10.07 2.53 -12.53
C ALA A 84 8.72 2.12 -11.93
N GLN A 85 7.84 3.07 -11.62
CA GLN A 85 6.49 2.80 -11.12
C GLN A 85 5.62 2.08 -12.15
N ALA A 86 5.70 2.44 -13.43
CA ALA A 86 4.98 1.76 -14.50
C ALA A 86 5.43 0.29 -14.62
N VAL A 87 6.74 0.05 -14.70
CA VAL A 87 7.31 -1.31 -14.78
C VAL A 87 6.98 -2.13 -13.53
N ALA A 88 7.13 -1.54 -12.34
CA ALA A 88 6.76 -2.21 -11.09
C ALA A 88 5.27 -2.54 -11.03
N GLY A 89 4.41 -1.66 -11.56
CA GLY A 89 2.97 -1.90 -11.66
C GLY A 89 2.61 -3.06 -12.59
N GLU A 90 3.29 -3.19 -13.73
CA GLU A 90 3.13 -4.34 -14.64
C GLU A 90 3.60 -5.65 -13.99
N VAL A 91 4.78 -5.65 -13.37
CA VAL A 91 5.32 -6.83 -12.67
C VAL A 91 4.39 -7.26 -11.54
N LEU A 92 3.88 -6.31 -10.75
CA LEU A 92 2.91 -6.60 -9.69
C LEU A 92 1.62 -7.20 -10.27
N GLN A 93 1.12 -6.65 -11.37
CA GLN A 93 -0.09 -7.16 -12.03
C GLN A 93 0.06 -8.61 -12.50
N TRP A 94 1.19 -8.95 -13.11
CA TRP A 94 1.51 -10.34 -13.46
C TRP A 94 1.71 -11.23 -12.24
N SER A 95 2.29 -10.70 -11.16
CA SER A 95 2.46 -11.43 -9.91
C SER A 95 1.13 -11.77 -9.25
N VAL A 96 0.15 -10.85 -9.29
CA VAL A 96 -1.23 -11.11 -8.84
C VAL A 96 -1.86 -12.23 -9.66
N MET A 97 -1.64 -12.24 -10.97
CA MET A 97 -2.14 -13.31 -11.83
C MET A 97 -1.47 -14.65 -11.47
N ALA A 98 -0.14 -14.70 -11.31
CA ALA A 98 0.56 -15.90 -10.88
C ALA A 98 0.04 -16.44 -9.53
N ALA A 99 -0.20 -15.55 -8.56
CA ALA A 99 -0.81 -15.92 -7.28
C ALA A 99 -2.22 -16.52 -7.44
N ALA A 100 -3.02 -16.00 -8.36
CA ALA A 100 -4.34 -16.57 -8.68
C ALA A 100 -4.24 -18.00 -9.23
N TRP A 101 -3.26 -18.28 -10.10
CA TRP A 101 -3.03 -19.62 -10.63
C TRP A 101 -2.58 -20.60 -9.55
N ILE A 102 -1.67 -20.16 -8.67
CA ILE A 102 -1.24 -20.95 -7.51
C ILE A 102 -2.44 -21.26 -6.60
N SER A 103 -3.30 -20.27 -6.37
CA SER A 103 -4.51 -20.40 -5.56
C SER A 103 -5.44 -21.52 -6.07
N ILE A 104 -5.60 -21.65 -7.39
CA ILE A 104 -6.35 -22.77 -8.01
C ILE A 104 -5.69 -24.11 -7.68
N GLY A 105 -4.36 -24.20 -7.80
CA GLY A 105 -3.60 -25.43 -7.53
C GLY A 105 -3.71 -25.91 -6.08
N PHE A 106 -3.88 -25.00 -5.13
CA PHE A 106 -4.12 -25.32 -3.72
C PHE A 106 -5.60 -25.57 -3.38
N GLY A 107 -6.49 -25.60 -4.37
CA GLY A 107 -7.92 -25.84 -4.16
C GLY A 107 -8.63 -24.69 -3.44
N ALA A 108 -8.11 -23.47 -3.56
CA ALA A 108 -8.73 -22.31 -2.93
C ALA A 108 -10.12 -22.02 -3.53
N PRO A 109 -11.00 -21.36 -2.77
CA PRO A 109 -12.33 -21.02 -3.26
C PRO A 109 -12.30 -20.14 -4.52
N LEU A 110 -13.23 -20.39 -5.44
CA LEU A 110 -13.39 -19.64 -6.70
C LEU A 110 -13.50 -18.12 -6.53
N TRP A 111 -14.01 -17.63 -5.39
CA TRP A 111 -14.09 -16.20 -5.14
C TRP A 111 -12.70 -15.54 -5.03
N VAL A 112 -11.67 -16.25 -4.59
CA VAL A 112 -10.29 -15.73 -4.46
C VAL A 112 -9.72 -15.41 -5.83
N THR A 113 -9.85 -16.35 -6.77
CA THR A 113 -9.35 -16.21 -8.14
C THR A 113 -10.17 -15.18 -8.90
N LEU A 114 -11.49 -15.16 -8.71
CA LEU A 114 -12.37 -14.15 -9.28
C LEU A 114 -12.00 -12.74 -8.79
N THR A 115 -11.67 -12.59 -7.50
CA THR A 115 -11.24 -11.30 -6.93
C THR A 115 -9.90 -10.86 -7.54
N ALA A 116 -8.94 -11.76 -7.70
CA ALA A 116 -7.65 -11.45 -8.33
C ALA A 116 -7.82 -10.99 -9.80
N VAL A 117 -8.67 -11.67 -10.56
CA VAL A 117 -9.01 -11.28 -11.94
C VAL A 117 -9.73 -9.92 -11.94
N GLY A 118 -10.66 -9.69 -11.01
CA GLY A 118 -11.35 -8.41 -10.85
C GLY A 118 -10.38 -7.25 -10.60
N VAL A 119 -9.39 -7.44 -9.71
CA VAL A 119 -8.35 -6.44 -9.44
C VAL A 119 -7.50 -6.17 -10.69
N PHE A 120 -7.13 -7.21 -11.45
CA PHE A 120 -6.41 -7.07 -12.72
C PHE A 120 -7.19 -6.22 -13.73
N ILE A 121 -8.48 -6.55 -13.95
CA ILE A 121 -9.33 -5.82 -14.89
C ILE A 121 -9.52 -4.37 -14.42
N ALA A 122 -9.80 -4.16 -13.13
CA ALA A 122 -9.98 -2.82 -12.57
C ALA A 122 -8.74 -1.94 -12.77
N LYS A 123 -7.53 -2.49 -12.54
CA LYS A 123 -6.26 -1.80 -12.81
C LYS A 123 -6.12 -1.44 -14.29
N SER A 124 -6.37 -2.39 -15.21
CA SER A 124 -6.30 -2.14 -16.65
C SER A 124 -7.31 -1.09 -17.13
N VAL A 125 -8.55 -1.12 -16.62
CA VAL A 125 -9.56 -0.09 -16.94
C VAL A 125 -9.15 1.28 -16.40
N LEU A 126 -8.61 1.34 -15.19
CA LEU A 126 -8.13 2.59 -14.61
C LEU A 126 -6.98 3.18 -15.44
N GLU A 127 -6.03 2.35 -15.88
CA GLU A 127 -4.94 2.79 -16.75
C GLU A 127 -5.43 3.31 -18.09
N LEU A 128 -6.38 2.63 -18.73
CA LEU A 128 -6.99 3.10 -19.98
C LEU A 128 -7.73 4.42 -19.77
N CYS A 129 -8.51 4.54 -18.70
CA CYS A 129 -9.24 5.76 -18.37
C CYS A 129 -8.28 6.94 -18.13
N LEU A 130 -7.21 6.72 -17.36
CA LEU A 130 -6.18 7.72 -17.10
C LEU A 130 -5.42 8.08 -18.38
N MET A 131 -5.09 7.10 -19.22
CA MET A 131 -4.41 7.35 -20.51
C MET A 131 -5.27 8.23 -21.41
N VAL A 132 -6.57 7.91 -21.58
CA VAL A 132 -7.49 8.73 -22.38
C VAL A 132 -7.65 10.12 -21.79
N ARG A 133 -7.74 10.24 -20.46
CA ARG A 133 -7.83 11.54 -19.80
C ARG A 133 -6.59 12.39 -20.05
N TYR A 134 -5.39 11.83 -19.85
CA TYR A 134 -4.14 12.56 -20.05
C TYR A 134 -3.87 12.89 -21.53
N GLN A 135 -4.30 12.04 -22.46
CA GLN A 135 -4.26 12.34 -23.90
C GLN A 135 -5.18 13.49 -24.31
N ARG A 136 -6.22 13.80 -23.53
CA ARG A 136 -7.11 14.95 -23.79
C ARG A 136 -6.64 16.23 -23.11
N GLU A 137 -5.86 16.12 -22.02
CA GLU A 137 -5.32 17.25 -21.27
C GLU A 137 -4.00 17.79 -21.87
N MET A 138 -3.26 16.98 -22.65
CA MET A 138 -2.08 17.40 -23.42
C MET A 138 -2.40 17.68 -24.88
#